data_AF-A0A538SJX2-F1
#
_entry.id   AF-A0A538SJX2-F1
#
_cell.length_a   1.000
_cell.length_b   1.000
_cell.length_c   1.000
_cell.angle_alpha   90.00
_cell.angle_beta   90.00
_cell.angle_gamma   90.00
#
_symmetry.space_group_name_H-M   'P 1'
#
loop_
_entity.id
_entity.type
_entity.pdbx_description
1 polymer ?
#
loop_
_entity_poly.entity_id
_entity_poly.type
_entity_poly.pdbx_seq_one_letter_code
_entity_poly.pdbx_strand_id
1 'polypeptide(L)'
;MIDVEQHRDHLEGLLADLEGGKWVLWIVDSVEDWAASINHPQRRILIPAMAVRASDGRQIVVVRRLLSDNIQKDVLDGFLARGQGDKPELKDPRRFLEHLVLHEVAHHVLDTKDEEPCDAWAFSRMPGRVP
;
A
#
# COMPACT_ATOMS: atom_id res chain seq x y z
N MET A 1 4.30 14.88 -6.76
CA MET A 1 3.06 14.13 -7.05
C MET A 1 3.43 12.84 -7.77
N ILE A 2 2.89 11.72 -7.32
CA ILE A 2 3.13 10.38 -7.87
C ILE A 2 1.86 9.94 -8.63
N ASP A 3 2.01 9.53 -9.90
CA ASP A 3 0.94 8.91 -10.69
C ASP A 3 1.15 7.40 -10.73
N VAL A 4 0.32 6.67 -9.98
CA VAL A 4 0.47 5.21 -9.76
C VAL A 4 0.30 4.42 -11.05
N GLU A 5 -0.45 4.94 -12.03
CA GLU A 5 -0.59 4.30 -13.35
C GLU A 5 0.76 4.15 -14.07
N GLN A 6 1.71 5.06 -13.85
CA GLN A 6 3.06 4.98 -14.43
C GLN A 6 3.89 3.82 -13.85
N HIS A 7 3.43 3.22 -12.75
CA HIS A 7 4.09 2.12 -12.05
C HIS A 7 3.26 0.83 -12.08
N ARG A 8 2.13 0.79 -12.80
CA ARG A 8 1.19 -0.34 -12.81
C ARG A 8 1.88 -1.68 -13.04
N ASP A 9 2.61 -1.84 -14.15
CA ASP A 9 3.23 -3.11 -14.53
C ASP A 9 4.19 -3.62 -13.45
N HIS A 10 4.93 -2.71 -12.82
CA HIS A 10 5.86 -3.04 -11.74
C HIS A 10 5.12 -3.51 -10.48
N LEU A 11 4.06 -2.81 -10.10
CA LEU A 11 3.26 -3.15 -8.91
C LEU A 11 2.44 -4.42 -9.11
N GLU A 12 1.90 -4.65 -10.30
CA GLU A 12 1.21 -5.89 -10.66
C GLU A 12 2.19 -7.08 -10.64
N GLY A 13 3.41 -6.92 -11.17
CA GLY A 13 4.46 -7.93 -11.05
C GLY A 13 4.83 -8.24 -9.60
N LEU A 14 5.02 -7.20 -8.78
CA LEU A 14 5.31 -7.35 -7.35
C LEU A 14 4.21 -8.13 -6.61
N LEU A 15 2.94 -7.85 -6.90
CA LEU A 15 1.80 -8.53 -6.28
C LEU A 15 1.62 -9.96 -6.81
N ALA A 16 1.92 -10.21 -8.10
CA ALA A 16 1.82 -11.54 -8.70
C ALA A 16 2.80 -12.54 -8.07
N ASP A 17 3.98 -12.07 -7.63
CA ASP A 17 4.98 -12.90 -6.95
C ASP A 17 4.58 -13.28 -5.51
N LEU A 18 3.51 -12.67 -4.97
CA LEU A 18 3.03 -12.93 -3.60
C LEU A 18 1.90 -13.96 -3.58
N GLU A 19 1.92 -14.80 -2.54
CA GLU A 19 0.84 -15.74 -2.16
C GLU A 19 0.27 -16.60 -3.31
N GLY A 20 1.10 -16.89 -4.32
CA GLY A 20 0.70 -17.67 -5.50
C GLY A 20 -0.17 -16.91 -6.50
N GLY A 21 0.01 -15.57 -6.62
CA GLY A 21 -0.62 -14.75 -7.65
C GLY A 21 -2.09 -14.42 -7.42
N LYS A 22 -2.52 -14.40 -6.15
CA LYS A 22 -3.93 -14.13 -5.77
C LYS A 22 -4.28 -12.65 -5.64
N TRP A 23 -3.26 -11.80 -5.61
CA TRP A 23 -3.40 -10.37 -5.44
C TRP A 23 -3.60 -9.65 -6.77
N VAL A 24 -4.59 -8.77 -6.82
CA VAL A 24 -4.90 -7.93 -7.98
C VAL A 24 -4.76 -6.46 -7.60
N LEU A 25 -4.19 -5.66 -8.48
CA LEU A 25 -4.08 -4.21 -8.31
C LEU A 25 -5.25 -3.47 -8.97
N TRP A 26 -5.99 -2.71 -8.19
CA TRP A 26 -6.98 -1.76 -8.69
C TRP A 26 -6.51 -0.33 -8.42
N ILE A 27 -6.34 0.46 -9.48
CA ILE A 27 -6.00 1.88 -9.37
C ILE A 27 -7.28 2.68 -9.58
N VAL A 28 -7.61 3.55 -8.62
CA VAL A 28 -8.87 4.31 -8.58
C VAL A 28 -8.62 5.79 -8.30
N ASP A 29 -9.52 6.68 -8.70
CA ASP A 29 -9.36 8.12 -8.43
C ASP A 29 -9.56 8.46 -6.94
N SER A 30 -10.46 7.73 -6.25
CA SER A 30 -10.68 7.82 -4.81
C SER A 30 -10.92 6.42 -4.23
N VAL A 31 -10.09 6.06 -3.24
CA VAL A 31 -10.23 4.81 -2.48
C VAL A 31 -11.52 4.83 -1.65
N GLU A 32 -11.91 6.00 -1.16
CA GLU A 32 -13.09 6.22 -0.33
C GLU A 32 -14.38 6.03 -1.13
N ASP A 33 -14.48 6.66 -2.31
CA ASP A 33 -15.63 6.50 -3.21
C ASP A 33 -15.76 5.05 -3.67
N TRP A 34 -14.62 4.43 -4.01
CA TRP A 34 -14.59 3.01 -4.35
C TRP A 34 -15.06 2.14 -3.16
N ALA A 35 -14.55 2.38 -1.95
CA ALA A 35 -14.90 1.60 -0.77
C ALA A 35 -16.38 1.79 -0.38
N ALA A 36 -16.92 2.99 -0.53
CA ALA A 36 -18.34 3.27 -0.34
C ALA A 36 -19.21 2.51 -1.36
N SER A 37 -18.76 2.37 -2.61
CA SER A 37 -19.49 1.63 -3.66
C SER A 37 -19.66 0.13 -3.35
N ILE A 38 -18.81 -0.42 -2.47
CA ILE A 38 -18.89 -1.81 -1.99
C ILE A 38 -19.40 -1.93 -0.56
N ASN A 39 -20.08 -0.91 -0.02
CA ASN A 39 -20.61 -0.85 1.36
C ASN A 39 -19.54 -0.97 2.47
N HIS A 40 -18.31 -0.53 2.19
CA HIS A 40 -17.22 -0.43 3.16
C HIS A 40 -16.75 1.03 3.34
N PRO A 41 -17.63 1.95 3.78
CA PRO A 41 -17.29 3.36 3.88
C PRO A 41 -16.11 3.59 4.84
N GLN A 42 -15.13 4.32 4.37
CA GLN A 42 -13.96 4.68 5.16
C GLN A 42 -14.24 5.91 6.01
N ARG A 43 -13.74 5.91 7.26
CA ARG A 43 -13.87 7.06 8.17
C ARG A 43 -12.81 8.13 7.92
N ARG A 44 -11.68 7.75 7.34
CA ARG A 44 -10.58 8.66 6.99
C ARG A 44 -10.73 9.11 5.55
N ILE A 45 -10.29 10.33 5.28
CA ILE A 45 -10.17 10.91 3.95
C ILE A 45 -8.72 10.84 3.49
N LEU A 46 -8.52 10.86 2.18
CA LEU A 46 -7.22 10.79 1.50
C LEU A 46 -6.43 9.51 1.82
N ILE A 47 -7.12 8.38 1.92
CA ILE A 47 -6.48 7.08 2.11
C ILE A 47 -5.66 6.75 0.85
N PRO A 48 -4.35 6.42 1.01
CA PRO A 48 -3.47 6.16 -0.14
C PRO A 48 -3.77 4.81 -0.80
N ALA A 49 -4.02 3.78 0.00
CA ALA A 49 -4.33 2.44 -0.45
C ALA A 49 -5.16 1.70 0.59
N MET A 50 -5.79 0.61 0.18
CA MET A 50 -6.39 -0.37 1.05
C MET A 50 -6.35 -1.75 0.41
N ALA A 51 -6.24 -2.80 1.22
CA ALA A 51 -6.49 -4.16 0.75
C ALA A 51 -7.89 -4.66 1.18
N VAL A 52 -8.51 -5.50 0.35
CA VAL A 52 -9.75 -6.21 0.69
C VAL A 52 -9.72 -7.64 0.17
N ARG A 53 -10.59 -8.47 0.74
CA ARG A 53 -10.95 -9.78 0.17
C ARG A 53 -12.32 -9.71 -0.48
N ALA A 54 -12.37 -9.93 -1.79
CA ALA A 54 -13.62 -10.01 -2.54
C ALA A 54 -14.39 -11.30 -2.18
N SER A 55 -15.72 -11.27 -2.39
CA SER A 55 -16.61 -12.41 -2.12
C SER A 55 -16.30 -13.65 -2.98
N ASP A 56 -15.68 -13.46 -4.14
CA ASP A 56 -15.21 -14.54 -5.03
C ASP A 56 -13.85 -15.13 -4.62
N GLY A 57 -13.27 -14.66 -3.52
CA GLY A 57 -12.01 -15.15 -2.96
C GLY A 57 -10.77 -14.43 -3.46
N ARG A 58 -10.87 -13.49 -4.41
CA ARG A 58 -9.74 -12.65 -4.83
C ARG A 58 -9.30 -11.72 -3.70
N GLN A 59 -8.00 -11.45 -3.62
CA GLN A 59 -7.44 -10.43 -2.77
C GLN A 59 -7.09 -9.22 -3.64
N ILE A 60 -7.56 -8.03 -3.26
CA ILE A 60 -7.46 -6.83 -4.08
C ILE A 60 -6.74 -5.76 -3.27
N VAL A 61 -5.65 -5.23 -3.81
CA VAL A 61 -5.06 -3.97 -3.33
C VAL A 61 -5.63 -2.85 -4.19
N VAL A 62 -6.31 -1.91 -3.55
CA VAL A 62 -6.85 -0.70 -4.18
C VAL A 62 -5.95 0.46 -3.83
N VAL A 63 -5.46 1.20 -4.83
CA VAL A 63 -4.55 2.32 -4.64
C VAL A 63 -5.13 3.56 -5.33
N ARG A 64 -5.03 4.71 -4.65
CA ARG A 64 -5.37 6.00 -5.25
C ARG A 64 -4.40 6.32 -6.39
N ARG A 65 -4.93 6.70 -7.56
CA ARG A 65 -4.13 7.01 -8.77
C ARG A 65 -3.11 8.12 -8.55
N LEU A 66 -3.52 9.22 -7.95
CA LEU A 66 -2.67 10.38 -7.73
C LEU A 66 -2.38 10.54 -6.25
N LEU A 67 -1.11 10.33 -5.87
CA LEU A 67 -0.64 10.54 -4.50
C LEU A 67 0.10 11.89 -4.44
N SER A 68 -0.40 12.79 -3.60
CA SER A 68 0.27 14.07 -3.34
C SER A 68 1.50 13.87 -2.46
N ASP A 69 2.41 14.83 -2.48
CA ASP A 69 3.60 14.80 -1.63
C ASP A 69 3.22 14.85 -0.14
N ASN A 70 2.07 15.44 0.20
CA ASN A 70 1.53 15.42 1.56
C ASN A 70 1.14 14.01 2.01
N ILE A 71 0.58 13.19 1.12
CA ILE A 71 0.23 11.79 1.46
C ILE A 71 1.50 10.99 1.76
N GLN A 72 2.54 11.14 0.93
CA GLN A 72 3.83 10.49 1.18
C GLN A 72 4.45 10.99 2.49
N LYS A 73 4.39 12.30 2.73
CA LYS A 73 4.87 12.93 3.96
C LYS A 73 4.14 12.37 5.20
N ASP A 74 2.83 12.25 5.16
CA ASP A 74 2.03 11.76 6.30
C ASP A 74 2.43 10.33 6.69
N VAL A 75 2.72 9.48 5.70
CA VAL A 75 3.23 8.12 5.94
C VAL A 75 4.62 8.16 6.60
N LEU A 76 5.54 8.99 6.08
CA LEU A 76 6.88 9.16 6.64
C LEU A 76 6.84 9.73 8.07
N ASP A 77 6.00 10.72 8.32
CA ASP A 77 5.80 11.30 9.64
C ASP A 77 5.20 10.26 10.61
N GLY A 78 4.39 9.32 10.09
CA GLY A 78 3.91 8.16 10.85
C GLY A 78 5.02 7.24 11.36
N PHE A 79 6.06 6.97 10.56
CA PHE A 79 7.24 6.21 10.99
C PHE A 79 7.98 6.92 12.13
N LEU A 80 8.18 8.23 12.01
CA LEU A 80 8.83 9.05 13.03
C LEU A 80 8.04 9.06 14.33
N ALA A 81 6.71 9.22 14.26
CA ALA A 81 5.83 9.21 15.42
C ALA A 81 5.83 7.87 16.17
N ARG A 82 6.03 6.76 15.45
CA ARG A 82 6.18 5.41 16.03
C ARG A 82 7.60 5.10 16.54
N GLY A 83 8.56 6.02 16.38
CA GLY A 83 9.94 5.81 16.81
C GLY A 83 10.76 4.89 15.89
N GLN A 84 10.30 4.63 14.66
CA GLN A 84 10.97 3.75 13.70
C GLN A 84 12.05 4.45 12.85
N GLY A 85 12.31 5.74 13.11
CA GLY A 85 13.31 6.55 12.42
C GLY A 85 12.87 7.07 11.05
N ASP A 86 13.74 7.86 10.41
CA ASP A 86 13.54 8.31 9.02
C ASP A 86 13.65 7.10 8.08
N LYS A 87 12.85 7.12 7.00
CA LYS A 87 12.86 6.13 5.92
C LYS A 87 13.27 6.83 4.62
N PRO A 88 14.55 7.22 4.47
CA PRO A 88 15.00 7.99 3.32
C PRO A 88 14.75 7.28 1.98
N GLU A 89 14.75 5.96 1.96
CA GLU A 89 14.42 5.13 0.80
C GLU A 89 12.99 5.35 0.31
N LEU A 90 12.04 5.64 1.22
CA LEU A 90 10.64 5.88 0.87
C LEU A 90 10.40 7.31 0.34
N LYS A 91 11.45 8.13 0.18
CA LYS A 91 11.37 9.40 -0.57
C LYS A 91 11.36 9.14 -2.08
N ASP A 92 11.89 8.00 -2.54
CA ASP A 92 11.76 7.57 -3.92
C ASP A 92 10.32 7.11 -4.21
N PRO A 93 9.65 7.64 -5.25
CA PRO A 93 8.26 7.28 -5.56
C PRO A 93 8.03 5.79 -5.77
N ARG A 94 8.95 5.10 -6.44
CA ARG A 94 8.80 3.67 -6.71
C ARG A 94 8.90 2.87 -5.40
N ARG A 95 9.90 3.17 -4.57
CA ARG A 95 10.07 2.54 -3.25
C ARG A 95 8.89 2.79 -2.32
N PHE A 96 8.37 4.01 -2.33
CA PHE A 96 7.16 4.35 -1.59
C PHE A 96 5.97 3.49 -2.00
N LEU A 97 5.73 3.36 -3.32
CA LEU A 97 4.61 2.56 -3.83
C LEU A 97 4.80 1.06 -3.54
N GLU A 98 6.02 0.53 -3.68
CA GLU A 98 6.34 -0.85 -3.30
C GLU A 98 5.99 -1.12 -1.83
N HIS A 99 6.48 -0.26 -0.92
CA HIS A 99 6.17 -0.37 0.50
C HIS A 99 4.66 -0.26 0.75
N LEU A 100 4.00 0.73 0.16
CA LEU A 100 2.57 0.99 0.35
C LEU A 100 1.73 -0.25 0.00
N VAL A 101 1.92 -0.84 -1.18
CA VAL A 101 1.12 -2.02 -1.58
C VAL A 101 1.45 -3.25 -0.73
N LEU A 102 2.73 -3.43 -0.35
CA LEU A 102 3.15 -4.53 0.50
C LEU A 102 2.63 -4.40 1.94
N HIS A 103 2.54 -3.18 2.45
CA HIS A 103 1.99 -2.90 3.78
C HIS A 103 0.50 -3.25 3.86
N GLU A 104 -0.28 -2.91 2.83
CA GLU A 104 -1.70 -3.32 2.74
C GLU A 104 -1.88 -4.84 2.71
N VAL A 105 -0.99 -5.54 1.99
CA VAL A 105 -0.94 -7.00 1.99
C VAL A 105 -0.58 -7.53 3.38
N ALA A 106 0.39 -6.90 4.07
CA ALA A 106 0.82 -7.32 5.40
C ALA A 106 -0.32 -7.30 6.42
N HIS A 107 -1.19 -6.28 6.38
CA HIS A 107 -2.40 -6.25 7.21
C HIS A 107 -3.29 -7.48 7.04
N HIS A 108 -3.35 -8.07 5.85
CA HIS A 108 -4.14 -9.27 5.57
C HIS A 108 -3.41 -10.56 5.95
N VAL A 109 -2.10 -10.62 5.70
CA VAL A 109 -1.30 -11.83 5.92
C VAL A 109 -1.01 -12.06 7.40
N LEU A 110 -0.73 -10.99 8.14
CA LEU A 110 -0.36 -11.07 9.55
C LEU A 110 -1.57 -11.03 10.50
N ASP A 111 -2.74 -10.64 10.01
CA ASP A 111 -3.98 -10.49 10.78
C ASP A 111 -3.76 -9.69 12.08
N THR A 112 -2.98 -8.61 11.97
CA THR A 112 -2.62 -7.73 13.09
C THR A 112 -3.02 -6.28 12.80
N LYS A 113 -3.33 -5.56 13.89
CA LYS A 113 -3.56 -4.10 13.88
C LYS A 113 -2.28 -3.32 14.20
N ASP A 114 -1.19 -4.02 14.51
CA ASP A 114 0.07 -3.40 14.84
C ASP A 114 0.79 -3.01 13.54
N GLU A 115 1.05 -1.72 13.38
CA GLU A 115 1.70 -1.15 12.19
C GLU A 115 3.15 -1.62 12.04
N GLU A 116 3.87 -1.78 13.14
CA GLU A 116 5.30 -2.12 13.11
C GLU A 116 5.60 -3.50 12.52
N PRO A 117 4.91 -4.59 12.89
CA PRO A 117 5.02 -5.87 12.19
C PRO A 117 4.66 -5.79 10.71
N CYS A 118 3.64 -5.01 10.34
CA CYS A 118 3.24 -4.82 8.95
C CYS A 118 4.31 -4.10 8.13
N ASP A 119 4.85 -3.00 8.67
CA ASP A 119 5.96 -2.25 8.09
C ASP A 119 7.19 -3.16 7.93
N ALA A 120 7.59 -3.89 8.97
CA ALA A 120 8.74 -4.79 8.93
C ALA A 120 8.57 -5.89 7.87
N TRP A 121 7.35 -6.45 7.76
CA TRP A 121 7.03 -7.43 6.72
C TRP A 121 7.13 -6.81 5.33
N ALA A 122 6.57 -5.60 5.13
CA ALA A 122 6.61 -4.91 3.85
C ALA A 122 8.05 -4.63 3.41
N PHE A 123 8.88 -4.05 4.28
CA PHE A 123 10.30 -3.82 4.00
C PHE A 123 11.05 -5.11 3.66
N SER A 124 10.76 -6.23 4.35
CA SER A 124 11.41 -7.51 4.08
C SER A 124 11.11 -8.09 2.69
N ARG A 125 10.06 -7.61 2.02
CA ARG A 125 9.60 -8.06 0.71
C ARG A 125 9.84 -7.06 -0.42
N MET A 126 10.30 -5.86 -0.10
CA MET A 126 10.67 -4.89 -1.12
C MET A 126 11.80 -5.43 -2.01
N PRO A 127 11.70 -5.28 -3.35
CA PRO A 127 12.68 -5.85 -4.28
C PRO A 127 14.03 -5.11 -4.21
N GLY A 128 15.14 -5.84 -4.10
CA GLY A 128 16.48 -5.26 -4.01
C GLY A 128 16.78 -4.67 -2.62
N ARG A 129 17.87 -5.13 -2.01
CA ARG A 129 18.29 -4.70 -0.67
C ARG A 129 18.52 -3.20 -0.62
N VAL A 130 18.00 -2.55 0.42
CA VAL A 130 18.62 -1.33 0.95
C VAL A 130 19.97 -1.77 1.54
N PRO A 131 21.11 -1.27 1.03
CA PRO A 131 22.42 -1.60 1.60
C PRO A 131 22.55 -1.13 3.06
#